data_AF-A0A1Y4SFH7-F1
#
_entry.id   AF-A0A1Y4SFH7-F1
#
_cell.length_a   1.000
_cell.length_b   1.000
_cell.length_c   1.000
_cell.angle_alpha   90.00
_cell.angle_beta   90.00
_cell.angle_gamma   90.00
#
_symmetry.space_group_name_H-M   'P 1'
#
loop_
_entity.id
_entity.type
_entity.pdbx_description
1 polymer ?
#
loop_
_entity_poly.entity_id
_entity_poly.type
_entity_poly.pdbx_seq_one_letter_code
_entity_poly.pdbx_strand_id
1 'polypeptide(L)'
;MKGNRKTRRPDQAVRRWKRKLRGLLWTRRLFSPLFLVVYVTAWGALLRLCLHGGVRRNLFLLAACLLFFAVYLGVYLAELHVYGKRSLRQVFSEFEIEGNCIAVLQEKNGAEEQKVFDLGDVRWYRKKRGHIFLFLRRHQFVWLDTESISEQKREFLELKLTQKGILAVQFWRIPAALLLAAVTVLGAAGTSWSAVPFNGRLAWAVDELRRSRRVRLVHDNIYEDGLDGILQDIRTKIKLPETLCLVNSFNLHFRADGTVEAFYTFIKGYDEEGNFVDSYLIDYNAAHSDRITIWLGGAASMEFEREKDLRPLLEAMRVLPLQETVEGWNEDVYGILYYGERSWGYSTEGIRYLDADGSVSFPGAHVSEEVKGYSVSVFCPENEAETPVRYLYRGIL
;
A
#
# COMPACT_ATOMS: atom_id res chain seq x y z
N MET A 1 -8.36 61.35 31.35
CA MET A 1 -7.18 60.52 31.02
C MET A 1 -7.67 59.26 30.32
N LYS A 2 -7.97 59.30 29.01
CA LYS A 2 -7.11 58.79 27.92
C LYS A 2 -6.15 57.66 28.36
N GLY A 3 -6.42 56.45 27.89
CA GLY A 3 -5.40 55.40 27.79
C GLY A 3 -5.92 53.98 27.97
N ASN A 4 -6.53 53.38 26.92
CA ASN A 4 -6.20 52.01 26.48
C ASN A 4 -6.97 51.56 25.21
N ARG A 5 -6.95 52.32 24.11
CA ARG A 5 -7.23 51.71 22.79
C ARG A 5 -5.99 50.92 22.41
N LYS A 6 -5.94 49.63 22.80
CA LYS A 6 -4.95 48.66 22.30
C LYS A 6 -4.95 48.74 20.78
N THR A 7 -3.93 49.37 20.22
CA THR A 7 -3.58 49.35 18.80
C THR A 7 -3.26 47.90 18.41
N ARG A 8 -4.31 47.14 18.09
CA ARG A 8 -4.18 45.80 17.50
C ARG A 8 -3.45 45.97 16.17
N ARG A 9 -2.21 45.48 16.09
CA ARG A 9 -1.38 45.53 14.86
C ARG A 9 -2.24 45.11 13.65
N PRO A 10 -2.32 45.92 12.57
CA PRO A 10 -3.21 45.67 11.42
C PRO A 10 -3.01 44.28 10.81
N ASP A 11 -1.77 43.77 10.81
CA ASP A 11 -1.44 42.41 10.35
C ASP A 11 -2.13 41.29 11.14
N GLN A 12 -2.32 41.45 12.45
CA GLN A 12 -2.99 40.43 13.26
C GLN A 12 -4.49 40.38 12.97
N ALA A 13 -5.12 41.52 12.69
CA ALA A 13 -6.53 41.60 12.32
C ALA A 13 -6.78 40.92 10.96
N VAL A 14 -5.95 41.20 9.96
CA VAL A 14 -6.03 40.59 8.62
C VAL A 14 -5.81 39.07 8.68
N ARG A 15 -4.85 38.58 9.48
CA ARG A 15 -4.63 37.13 9.67
C ARG A 15 -5.81 36.45 10.35
N ARG A 16 -6.47 37.10 11.32
CA ARG A 16 -7.70 36.56 11.97
C ARG A 16 -8.86 36.52 10.98
N TRP A 17 -9.06 37.59 10.22
CA TRP A 17 -10.07 37.69 9.17
C TRP A 17 -9.90 36.56 8.14
N LYS A 18 -8.68 36.34 7.62
CA LYS A 18 -8.39 35.25 6.66
C LYS A 18 -8.63 33.86 7.25
N ARG A 19 -8.31 33.64 8.54
CA ARG A 19 -8.57 32.35 9.22
C ARG A 19 -10.06 32.09 9.39
N LYS A 20 -10.84 33.11 9.76
CA LYS A 20 -12.30 33.01 9.91
C LYS A 20 -12.99 32.75 8.58
N LEU A 21 -12.63 33.49 7.53
CA LEU A 21 -13.17 33.27 6.18
C LEU A 21 -12.89 31.85 5.69
N ARG A 22 -11.64 31.36 5.82
CA ARG A 22 -11.26 29.97 5.51
C ARG A 22 -12.16 28.95 6.22
N GLY A 23 -12.27 29.06 7.55
CA GLY A 23 -13.09 28.13 8.33
C GLY A 23 -14.58 28.19 7.97
N LEU A 24 -15.11 29.37 7.65
CA LEU A 24 -16.51 29.56 7.26
C LEU A 24 -16.84 28.92 5.91
N LEU A 25 -16.00 29.16 4.91
CA LEU A 25 -16.14 28.58 3.57
C LEU A 25 -15.94 27.06 3.60
N TRP A 26 -14.91 26.59 4.31
CA TRP A 26 -14.62 25.16 4.44
C TRP A 26 -15.77 24.41 5.12
N THR A 27 -16.27 24.91 6.24
CA THR A 27 -17.39 24.27 6.94
C THR A 27 -18.66 24.22 6.09
N ARG A 28 -18.96 25.25 5.29
CA ARG A 28 -20.10 25.20 4.36
C ARG A 28 -19.93 24.07 3.34
N ARG A 29 -18.72 23.92 2.79
CA ARG A 29 -18.43 22.92 1.77
C ARG A 29 -18.43 21.49 2.29
N LEU A 30 -17.90 21.28 3.50
CA LEU A 30 -17.88 19.98 4.17
C LEU A 30 -19.30 19.43 4.39
N PHE A 31 -20.24 20.31 4.77
CA PHE A 31 -21.64 19.94 5.01
C PHE A 31 -22.54 20.05 3.77
N SER A 32 -21.96 20.12 2.57
CA SER A 32 -22.75 20.07 1.35
C SER A 32 -23.25 18.64 1.09
N PRO A 33 -24.52 18.44 0.69
CA PRO A 33 -25.07 17.10 0.43
C PRO A 33 -24.24 16.29 -0.58
N LEU A 34 -23.74 16.96 -1.63
CA LEU A 34 -22.97 16.31 -2.68
C LEU A 34 -21.60 15.82 -2.16
N PHE A 35 -20.93 16.59 -1.30
CA PHE A 35 -19.69 16.14 -0.64
C PHE A 35 -19.95 14.91 0.24
N LEU A 36 -21.05 14.90 0.99
CA LEU A 36 -21.41 13.75 1.84
C LEU A 36 -21.64 12.49 1.00
N VAL A 37 -22.40 12.57 -0.09
CA VAL A 37 -22.66 11.42 -0.98
C VAL A 37 -21.36 10.87 -1.56
N VAL A 38 -20.47 11.73 -2.06
CA VAL A 38 -19.17 11.29 -2.59
C VAL A 38 -18.28 10.70 -1.48
N TYR A 39 -18.35 11.25 -0.27
CA TYR A 39 -17.60 10.74 0.88
C TYR A 39 -18.06 9.37 1.35
N VAL A 40 -19.37 9.15 1.46
CA VAL A 40 -19.92 7.84 1.83
C VAL A 40 -19.64 6.81 0.73
N THR A 41 -19.78 7.18 -0.53
CA THR A 41 -19.47 6.28 -1.65
C THR A 41 -17.98 5.94 -1.71
N ALA A 42 -17.08 6.89 -1.44
CA ALA A 42 -15.64 6.64 -1.36
C ALA A 42 -15.30 5.64 -0.23
N TRP A 43 -15.84 5.83 0.98
CA TRP A 43 -15.64 4.88 2.08
C TRP A 43 -16.23 3.50 1.79
N GLY A 44 -17.43 3.44 1.20
CA GLY A 44 -18.05 2.18 0.80
C GLY A 44 -17.24 1.45 -0.28
N ALA A 45 -16.67 2.16 -1.24
CA ALA A 45 -15.79 1.61 -2.26
C ALA A 45 -14.48 1.08 -1.65
N LEU A 46 -13.89 1.83 -0.71
CA LEU A 46 -12.69 1.44 0.02
C LEU A 46 -12.93 0.15 0.84
N LEU A 47 -14.00 0.10 1.63
CA LEU A 47 -14.34 -1.10 2.41
C LEU A 47 -14.57 -2.33 1.54
N ARG A 48 -15.28 -2.18 0.41
CA ARG A 48 -15.48 -3.30 -0.53
C ARG A 48 -14.17 -3.77 -1.15
N LEU A 49 -13.27 -2.84 -1.49
CA LEU A 49 -11.95 -3.17 -2.00
C LEU A 49 -11.13 -3.94 -0.96
N CYS A 50 -11.13 -3.49 0.30
CA CYS A 50 -10.36 -4.11 1.38
C CYS A 50 -10.91 -5.49 1.80
N LEU A 51 -12.23 -5.65 1.86
CA LEU A 51 -12.86 -6.91 2.28
C LEU A 51 -12.86 -7.96 1.16
N HIS A 52 -13.46 -7.65 0.01
CA HIS A 52 -13.80 -8.65 -1.02
C HIS A 52 -12.81 -8.67 -2.19
N GLY A 53 -11.98 -7.62 -2.32
CA GLY A 53 -11.29 -7.35 -3.56
C GLY A 53 -12.25 -6.87 -4.65
N GLY A 54 -11.80 -6.85 -5.90
CA GLY A 54 -12.52 -6.23 -7.02
C GLY A 54 -11.86 -4.93 -7.47
N VAL A 55 -10.54 -5.03 -7.73
CA VAL A 55 -9.67 -3.90 -8.10
C VAL A 55 -10.27 -3.12 -9.27
N ARG A 56 -10.67 -3.78 -10.37
CA ARG A 56 -11.17 -3.08 -11.56
C ARG A 56 -12.32 -2.11 -11.23
N ARG A 57 -13.42 -2.58 -10.62
CA ARG A 57 -14.59 -1.71 -10.38
C ARG A 57 -14.36 -0.72 -9.23
N ASN A 58 -13.85 -1.19 -8.09
CA ASN A 58 -13.78 -0.37 -6.88
C ASN A 58 -12.63 0.65 -6.96
N LEU A 59 -11.53 0.34 -7.66
CA LEU A 59 -10.43 1.28 -7.87
C LEU A 59 -10.83 2.42 -8.81
N PHE A 60 -11.54 2.14 -9.92
CA PHE A 60 -12.06 3.21 -10.79
C PHE A 60 -13.03 4.13 -10.04
N LEU A 61 -13.91 3.57 -9.20
CA LEU A 61 -14.82 4.36 -8.37
C LEU A 61 -14.06 5.23 -7.36
N LEU A 62 -13.04 4.69 -6.69
CA LEU A 62 -12.17 5.45 -5.79
C LEU A 62 -11.40 6.55 -6.51
N ALA A 63 -10.86 6.27 -7.70
CA ALA A 63 -10.16 7.26 -8.52
C ALA A 63 -11.10 8.41 -8.93
N ALA A 64 -12.34 8.10 -9.31
CA ALA A 64 -13.36 9.12 -9.61
C ALA A 64 -13.69 9.97 -8.36
N CYS A 65 -13.82 9.36 -7.18
CA CYS A 65 -14.02 10.08 -5.93
C CYS A 65 -12.82 10.97 -5.57
N LEU A 66 -11.59 10.48 -5.75
CA LEU A 66 -10.36 11.26 -5.51
C LEU A 66 -10.24 12.45 -6.46
N LEU A 67 -10.56 12.25 -7.75
CA LEU A 67 -10.62 13.33 -8.73
C LEU A 67 -11.67 14.38 -8.34
N PHE A 68 -12.85 13.94 -7.89
CA PHE A 68 -13.87 14.84 -7.37
C PHE A 68 -13.34 15.66 -6.18
N PHE A 69 -12.69 15.04 -5.20
CA PHE A 69 -12.12 15.76 -4.06
C PHE A 69 -11.03 16.76 -4.48
N ALA A 70 -10.20 16.41 -5.46
CA ALA A 70 -9.16 17.30 -6.00
C ALA A 70 -9.78 18.54 -6.71
N VAL A 71 -10.77 18.33 -7.58
CA VAL A 71 -11.52 19.42 -8.22
C VAL A 71 -12.22 20.27 -7.17
N TYR A 72 -12.87 19.65 -6.19
CA TYR A 72 -13.57 20.33 -5.12
C TYR A 72 -12.63 21.20 -4.26
N LEU A 73 -11.42 20.72 -3.98
CA LEU A 73 -10.37 21.49 -3.33
C LEU A 73 -9.89 22.65 -4.21
N GLY A 74 -9.70 22.43 -5.51
CA GLY A 74 -9.34 23.47 -6.47
C GLY A 74 -10.36 24.62 -6.51
N VAL A 75 -11.66 24.31 -6.61
CA VAL A 75 -12.72 25.32 -6.58
C VAL A 75 -12.74 26.05 -5.22
N TYR A 76 -12.38 25.39 -4.11
CA TYR A 76 -12.32 26.04 -2.80
C TYR A 76 -11.19 27.06 -2.73
N LEU A 77 -10.01 26.69 -3.24
CA LEU A 77 -8.86 27.60 -3.33
C LEU A 77 -9.15 28.79 -4.26
N ALA A 78 -9.82 28.55 -5.39
CA ALA A 78 -10.25 29.59 -6.30
C ALA A 78 -11.25 30.57 -5.65
N GLU A 79 -12.29 30.06 -4.98
CA GLU A 79 -13.21 30.90 -4.21
C GLU A 79 -12.49 31.71 -3.12
N LEU A 80 -11.57 31.08 -2.39
CA LEU A 80 -10.79 31.76 -1.36
C LEU A 80 -9.98 32.92 -1.93
N HIS A 81 -9.41 32.73 -3.12
CA HIS A 81 -8.66 33.75 -3.84
C HIS A 81 -9.56 34.91 -4.29
N VAL A 82 -10.74 34.60 -4.85
CA VAL A 82 -11.72 35.60 -5.29
C VAL A 82 -12.24 36.42 -4.10
N TYR A 83 -12.65 35.78 -3.01
CA TYR A 83 -13.05 36.47 -1.79
C TYR A 83 -11.91 37.34 -1.28
N GLY A 84 -10.69 36.81 -1.19
CA GLY A 84 -9.53 37.56 -0.73
C GLY A 84 -9.19 38.81 -1.57
N LYS A 85 -9.56 38.85 -2.86
CA LYS A 85 -9.42 40.01 -3.76
C LYS A 85 -10.57 41.01 -3.62
N ARG A 86 -11.82 40.55 -3.47
CA ARG A 86 -13.03 41.40 -3.56
C ARG A 86 -13.57 41.89 -2.22
N SER A 87 -13.22 41.25 -1.12
CA SER A 87 -13.74 41.59 0.20
C SER A 87 -12.91 42.64 0.94
N LEU A 88 -13.55 43.41 1.80
CA LEU A 88 -12.88 44.32 2.72
C LEU A 88 -12.26 43.53 3.89
N ARG A 89 -10.95 43.69 4.09
CA ARG A 89 -10.15 42.94 5.08
C ARG A 89 -10.17 43.61 6.47
N GLN A 90 -11.30 44.19 6.84
CA GLN A 90 -11.50 44.91 8.10
C GLN A 90 -12.73 44.35 8.84
N VAL A 91 -12.77 44.58 10.15
CA VAL A 91 -13.91 44.29 11.02
C VAL A 91 -14.62 45.61 11.26
N PHE A 92 -15.92 45.66 11.00
CA PHE A 92 -16.69 46.89 11.10
C PHE A 92 -17.51 46.89 12.38
N SER A 93 -17.25 47.87 13.25
CA SER A 93 -17.94 48.08 14.53
C SER A 93 -18.94 49.24 14.49
N GLU A 94 -18.87 50.10 13.46
CA GLU A 94 -19.79 51.23 13.23
C GLU A 94 -20.41 51.08 11.84
N PHE A 95 -21.74 50.94 11.80
CA PHE A 95 -22.51 50.85 10.57
C PHE A 95 -23.95 51.34 10.81
N GLU A 96 -24.52 51.98 9.80
CA GLU A 96 -25.90 52.46 9.80
C GLU A 96 -26.78 51.57 8.93
N ILE A 97 -28.02 51.36 9.38
CA ILE A 97 -29.01 50.54 8.67
C ILE A 97 -30.07 51.51 8.15
N GLU A 98 -30.05 51.76 6.85
CA GLU A 98 -31.04 52.57 6.16
C GLU A 98 -31.92 51.67 5.30
N GLY A 99 -33.13 51.37 5.78
CA GLY A 99 -34.12 50.58 5.06
C GLY A 99 -33.67 49.13 4.77
N ASN A 100 -33.16 48.88 3.57
CA ASN A 100 -32.65 47.58 3.13
C ASN A 100 -31.13 47.60 2.85
N CYS A 101 -30.44 48.68 3.22
CA CYS A 101 -29.01 48.86 3.00
C CYS A 101 -28.26 48.95 4.34
N ILE A 102 -27.03 48.43 4.36
CA ILE A 102 -26.07 48.60 5.45
C ILE A 102 -24.99 49.54 4.94
N ALA A 103 -24.95 50.75 5.47
CA ALA A 103 -23.87 51.70 5.24
C ALA A 103 -22.77 51.46 6.28
N VAL A 104 -21.58 51.13 5.82
CA VAL A 104 -20.44 50.83 6.67
C VAL A 104 -19.42 51.96 6.52
N LEU A 105 -18.99 52.56 7.63
CA LEU A 105 -17.97 53.60 7.65
C LEU A 105 -16.57 52.97 7.56
N GLN A 106 -15.77 53.41 6.59
CA GLN A 106 -14.42 52.92 6.36
C GLN A 106 -13.42 54.08 6.44
N GLU A 107 -12.47 54.01 7.38
CA GLU A 107 -11.26 54.85 7.34
C GLU A 107 -10.26 54.25 6.34
N LYS A 108 -9.96 54.99 5.27
CA LYS A 108 -8.99 54.58 4.24
C LYS A 108 -8.09 55.77 3.91
N ASN A 109 -6.79 55.64 4.18
CA ASN A 109 -5.79 56.70 3.95
C ASN A 109 -6.17 58.08 4.54
N GLY A 110 -6.80 58.12 5.72
CA GLY A 110 -7.19 59.38 6.38
C GLY A 110 -8.46 60.05 5.82
N ALA A 111 -9.20 59.39 4.92
CA ALA A 111 -10.53 59.82 4.49
C ALA A 111 -11.59 58.78 4.90
N GLU A 112 -12.75 59.26 5.38
CA GLU A 112 -13.92 58.44 5.69
C GLU A 112 -14.70 58.14 4.40
N GLU A 113 -14.64 56.89 3.92
CA GLU A 113 -15.47 56.40 2.82
C GLU A 113 -16.67 55.63 3.38
N GLN A 114 -17.89 56.05 3.05
CA GLN A 114 -19.12 55.33 3.38
C GLN A 114 -19.40 54.31 2.28
N LYS A 115 -19.40 53.02 2.62
CA LYS A 115 -19.72 51.93 1.67
C LYS A 115 -21.08 51.32 1.98
N VAL A 116 -22.00 51.47 1.04
CA VAL A 116 -23.37 50.98 1.15
C VAL A 116 -23.47 49.57 0.54
N PHE A 117 -24.05 48.65 1.30
CA PHE A 117 -24.32 47.26 0.89
C PHE A 117 -25.82 46.97 0.95
N ASP A 118 -26.41 46.44 -0.12
CA ASP A 118 -27.81 46.01 -0.10
C ASP A 118 -27.97 44.64 0.61
N LEU A 119 -28.87 44.56 1.59
CA LEU A 119 -29.29 43.31 2.25
C LEU A 119 -30.03 42.37 1.27
N GLY A 120 -30.51 42.90 0.13
CA GLY A 120 -31.01 42.15 -1.02
C GLY A 120 -29.99 41.16 -1.59
N ASP A 121 -28.72 41.55 -1.63
CA ASP A 121 -27.62 40.82 -2.26
C ASP A 121 -26.95 39.77 -1.35
N VAL A 122 -27.43 39.61 -0.12
CA VAL A 122 -26.90 38.64 0.84
C VAL A 122 -27.27 37.22 0.39
N ARG A 123 -26.25 36.45 0.01
CA ARG A 123 -26.38 35.05 -0.38
C ARG A 123 -26.56 34.13 0.83
N TRP A 124 -25.89 34.46 1.95
CA TRP A 124 -26.03 33.79 3.24
C TRP A 124 -25.33 34.58 4.35
N TYR A 125 -25.70 34.30 5.61
CA TYR A 125 -25.06 34.90 6.78
C TYR A 125 -24.77 33.87 7.87
N ARG A 126 -23.93 34.23 8.84
CA ARG A 126 -23.70 33.44 10.06
C ARG A 126 -23.67 34.33 11.29
N LYS A 127 -24.40 33.93 12.33
CA LYS A 127 -24.35 34.53 13.67
C LYS A 127 -23.44 33.71 14.58
N LYS A 128 -22.55 34.36 15.33
CA LYS A 128 -21.79 33.72 16.43
C LYS A 128 -21.43 34.77 17.48
N ARG A 129 -21.93 34.60 18.72
CA ARG A 129 -21.66 35.42 19.93
C ARG A 129 -21.24 36.86 19.63
N GLY A 130 -22.20 37.76 19.43
CA GLY A 130 -21.91 39.18 19.23
C GLY A 130 -21.42 39.58 17.85
N HIS A 131 -21.26 38.65 16.89
CA HIS A 131 -20.85 38.97 15.52
C HIS A 131 -21.77 38.39 14.45
N ILE A 132 -21.91 39.12 13.34
CA ILE A 132 -22.65 38.73 12.15
C ILE A 132 -21.72 38.75 10.93
N PHE A 133 -21.66 37.62 10.23
CA PHE A 133 -20.85 37.44 9.03
C PHE A 133 -21.78 37.42 7.81
N LEU A 134 -21.61 38.35 6.88
CA LEU A 134 -22.43 38.45 5.66
C LEU A 134 -21.61 38.05 4.43
N PHE A 135 -22.22 37.25 3.56
CA PHE A 135 -21.65 36.85 2.27
C PHE A 135 -22.57 37.28 1.13
N LEU A 136 -22.09 38.18 0.28
CA LEU A 136 -22.87 38.79 -0.81
C LEU A 136 -22.67 38.04 -2.15
N ARG A 137 -23.62 38.19 -3.09
CA ARG A 137 -23.61 37.55 -4.43
C ARG A 137 -22.34 37.82 -5.25
N ARG A 138 -21.66 38.96 -5.05
CA ARG A 138 -20.40 39.33 -5.73
C ARG A 138 -19.12 38.72 -5.13
N HIS A 139 -19.24 37.71 -4.26
CA HIS A 139 -18.13 37.13 -3.50
C HIS A 139 -17.44 38.16 -2.59
N GLN A 140 -18.26 39.02 -1.98
CA GLN A 140 -17.82 39.94 -0.94
C GLN A 140 -18.17 39.35 0.43
N PHE A 141 -17.24 39.49 1.37
CA PHE A 141 -17.40 39.06 2.75
C PHE A 141 -17.32 40.29 3.64
N VAL A 142 -18.33 40.45 4.49
CA VAL A 142 -18.41 41.55 5.46
C VAL A 142 -18.51 40.93 6.86
N TRP A 143 -17.66 41.40 7.76
CA TRP A 143 -17.64 40.99 9.16
C TRP A 143 -18.11 42.16 10.02
N LEU A 144 -19.32 42.05 10.56
CA LEU A 144 -19.94 43.03 11.44
C LEU A 144 -19.76 42.62 12.90
N ASP A 145 -19.30 43.56 13.72
CA ASP A 145 -19.34 43.46 15.16
C ASP A 145 -20.63 44.07 15.67
N THR A 146 -21.42 43.29 16.43
CA THR A 146 -22.74 43.68 16.93
C THR A 146 -22.74 43.89 18.45
N GLU A 147 -21.57 43.82 19.12
CA GLU A 147 -21.43 44.12 20.55
C GLU A 147 -21.49 45.62 20.88
N SER A 148 -21.24 46.50 19.91
CA SER A 148 -21.26 47.97 20.05
C SER A 148 -22.62 48.62 19.77
N ILE A 149 -23.68 47.85 19.55
CA ILE A 149 -24.98 48.35 19.03
C ILE A 149 -26.12 48.13 20.03
N SER A 150 -27.15 49.00 20.00
CA SER A 150 -28.37 48.85 20.80
C SER A 150 -29.16 47.58 20.44
N GLU A 151 -29.78 46.93 21.44
CA GLU A 151 -30.49 45.66 21.24
C GLU A 151 -31.60 45.74 20.17
N GLN A 152 -32.32 46.87 20.09
CA GLN A 152 -33.38 47.09 19.10
C GLN A 152 -32.87 47.05 17.65
N LYS A 153 -31.73 47.68 17.34
CA LYS A 153 -31.16 47.68 15.98
C LYS A 153 -30.65 46.28 15.60
N ARG A 154 -30.19 45.51 16.59
CA ARG A 154 -29.73 44.14 16.41
C ARG A 154 -30.89 43.19 16.12
N GLU A 155 -31.99 43.28 16.88
CA GLU A 155 -33.20 42.49 16.63
C GLU A 155 -33.82 42.80 15.27
N PHE A 156 -33.85 44.07 14.85
CA PHE A 156 -34.35 44.46 13.53
C PHE A 156 -33.54 43.83 12.38
N LEU A 157 -32.20 43.85 12.48
CA LEU A 157 -31.34 43.20 11.50
C LEU A 157 -31.54 41.66 11.49
N GLU A 158 -31.69 41.07 12.68
CA GLU A 158 -31.96 39.64 12.82
C GLU A 158 -33.30 39.24 12.22
N LEU A 159 -34.36 40.03 12.40
CA LEU A 159 -35.68 39.85 11.79
C LEU A 159 -35.62 39.92 10.25
N LYS A 160 -34.97 40.95 9.69
CA LYS A 160 -34.76 41.10 8.24
C LYS A 160 -34.00 39.91 7.63
N LEU A 161 -33.03 39.37 8.36
CA LEU A 161 -32.24 38.23 7.94
C LEU A 161 -32.96 36.88 8.11
N THR A 162 -33.83 36.74 9.12
CA THR A 162 -34.60 35.51 9.39
C THR A 162 -35.82 35.35 8.48
N GLN A 163 -36.46 36.44 8.06
CA GLN A 163 -37.62 36.42 7.15
C GLN A 163 -37.31 35.79 5.78
N LYS A 164 -36.03 35.67 5.39
CA LYS A 164 -35.57 35.01 4.16
C LYS A 164 -35.37 33.48 4.26
N GLY A 165 -35.80 32.82 5.34
CA GLY A 165 -35.82 31.34 5.43
C GLY A 165 -34.43 30.68 5.63
N ILE A 166 -33.42 31.44 6.06
CA ILE A 166 -32.00 31.03 6.08
C ILE A 166 -31.65 30.11 7.27
N LEU A 167 -32.57 29.94 8.25
CA LEU A 167 -32.39 29.09 9.43
C LEU A 167 -32.30 27.59 9.12
N ALA A 168 -32.93 27.11 8.03
CA ALA A 168 -32.91 25.69 7.66
C ALA A 168 -31.49 25.14 7.41
N VAL A 169 -30.57 25.99 6.93
CA VAL A 169 -29.17 25.62 6.65
C VAL A 169 -28.37 25.34 7.93
N GLN A 170 -28.82 25.87 9.07
CA GLN A 170 -28.12 25.70 10.35
C GLN A 170 -28.47 24.37 11.01
N PHE A 171 -29.72 23.89 10.85
CA PHE A 171 -30.17 22.59 11.33
C PHE A 171 -29.53 21.41 10.59
N TRP A 172 -29.24 21.54 9.29
CA TRP A 172 -28.62 20.47 8.48
C TRP A 172 -27.18 20.10 8.90
N ARG A 173 -26.48 20.99 9.60
CA ARG A 173 -25.05 20.80 9.92
C ARG A 173 -24.78 19.72 10.96
N ILE A 174 -25.64 19.61 11.96
CA ILE A 174 -25.51 18.62 13.04
C ILE A 174 -25.66 17.18 12.48
N PRO A 175 -26.75 16.84 11.75
CA PRO A 175 -26.87 15.50 11.18
C PRO A 175 -25.77 15.21 10.14
N ALA A 176 -25.38 16.20 9.33
CA ALA A 176 -24.26 16.04 8.40
C ALA A 176 -22.92 15.77 9.11
N ALA A 177 -22.65 16.43 10.24
CA ALA A 177 -21.45 16.19 11.05
C ALA A 177 -21.47 14.81 11.70
N LEU A 178 -22.61 14.39 12.25
CA LEU A 178 -22.79 13.05 12.82
C LEU A 178 -22.60 11.97 11.76
N LEU A 179 -23.17 12.15 10.56
CA LEU A 179 -22.99 11.24 9.42
C LEU A 179 -21.51 11.13 9.04
N LEU A 180 -20.81 12.26 8.89
CA LEU A 180 -19.37 12.26 8.58
C LEU A 180 -18.57 11.51 9.64
N ALA A 181 -18.83 11.79 10.93
CA ALA A 181 -18.16 11.12 12.03
C ALA A 181 -18.44 9.61 12.02
N ALA A 182 -19.71 9.21 11.89
CA ALA A 182 -20.11 7.81 11.85
C ALA A 182 -19.48 7.06 10.68
N VAL A 183 -19.55 7.61 9.46
CA VAL A 183 -18.97 6.99 8.26
C VAL A 183 -17.45 6.87 8.38
N THR A 184 -16.79 7.87 8.96
CA THR A 184 -15.34 7.84 9.17
C THR A 184 -14.94 6.78 10.20
N VAL A 185 -15.66 6.71 11.33
CA VAL A 185 -15.38 5.73 12.39
C VAL A 185 -15.66 4.31 11.90
N LEU A 186 -16.82 4.07 11.28
CA LEU A 186 -17.19 2.76 10.72
C LEU A 186 -16.27 2.35 9.58
N GLY A 187 -15.92 3.28 8.69
CA GLY A 187 -14.99 3.06 7.59
C GLY A 187 -13.59 2.71 8.08
N ALA A 188 -13.06 3.47 9.04
CA ALA A 188 -11.76 3.21 9.63
C ALA A 188 -11.74 1.87 10.37
N ALA A 189 -12.75 1.59 11.21
CA ALA A 189 -12.86 0.33 11.92
C ALA A 189 -12.95 -0.87 10.96
N GLY A 190 -13.80 -0.79 9.93
CA GLY A 190 -13.94 -1.87 8.94
C GLY A 190 -12.67 -2.10 8.12
N THR A 191 -11.95 -1.02 7.75
CA THR A 191 -10.68 -1.14 7.02
C THR A 191 -9.60 -1.77 7.89
N SER A 192 -9.47 -1.32 9.15
CA SER A 192 -8.52 -1.90 10.10
C SER A 192 -8.84 -3.37 10.38
N TRP A 193 -10.12 -3.72 10.54
CA TRP A 193 -10.53 -5.10 10.75
C TRP A 193 -10.20 -5.99 9.56
N SER A 194 -10.37 -5.49 8.33
CA SER A 194 -10.00 -6.22 7.11
C SER A 194 -8.49 -6.42 6.91
N ALA A 195 -7.65 -5.68 7.64
CA ALA A 195 -6.19 -5.83 7.64
C ALA A 195 -5.70 -6.85 8.68
N VAL A 196 -6.54 -7.22 9.65
CA VAL A 196 -6.23 -8.29 10.62
C VAL A 196 -6.16 -9.62 9.86
N PRO A 197 -5.20 -10.52 10.18
CA PRO A 197 -5.05 -11.81 9.51
C PRO A 197 -6.39 -12.55 9.32
N PHE A 198 -6.57 -13.13 8.13
CA PHE A 198 -7.73 -13.92 7.71
C PHE A 198 -9.08 -13.17 7.56
N ASN A 199 -9.15 -11.85 7.78
CA ASN A 199 -10.42 -11.09 7.74
C ASN A 199 -10.71 -10.33 6.43
N GLY A 200 -9.91 -10.52 5.37
CA GLY A 200 -10.19 -9.91 4.08
C GLY A 200 -9.03 -9.96 3.09
N ARG A 201 -9.25 -9.47 1.87
CA ARG A 201 -8.20 -9.37 0.84
C ARG A 201 -7.07 -8.42 1.23
N LEU A 202 -7.37 -7.38 2.02
CA LEU A 202 -6.33 -6.48 2.52
C LEU A 202 -5.35 -7.22 3.43
N ALA A 203 -5.82 -8.10 4.31
CA ALA A 203 -4.96 -8.92 5.16
C ALA A 203 -3.99 -9.77 4.31
N TRP A 204 -4.50 -10.43 3.27
CA TRP A 204 -3.66 -11.20 2.34
C TRP A 204 -2.64 -10.33 1.60
N ALA A 205 -3.03 -9.15 1.13
CA ALA A 205 -2.11 -8.23 0.46
C ALA A 205 -1.03 -7.70 1.40
N VAL A 206 -1.37 -7.42 2.66
CA VAL A 206 -0.43 -7.01 3.70
C VAL A 206 0.51 -8.16 4.08
N ASP A 207 -0.02 -9.38 4.20
CA ASP A 207 0.78 -10.57 4.51
C ASP A 207 1.75 -10.90 3.37
N GLU A 208 1.28 -10.89 2.11
CA GLU A 208 2.11 -11.05 0.92
C GLU A 208 3.21 -9.99 0.86
N LEU A 209 2.88 -8.72 1.11
CA LEU A 209 3.87 -7.64 1.14
C LEU A 209 4.92 -7.87 2.24
N ARG A 210 4.49 -8.39 3.40
CA ARG A 210 5.39 -8.63 4.54
C ARG A 210 6.30 -9.83 4.29
N ARG A 211 5.76 -10.93 3.77
CA ARG A 211 6.42 -12.25 3.67
C ARG A 211 7.07 -12.52 2.32
N SER A 212 6.66 -11.89 1.22
CA SER A 212 7.25 -12.15 -0.09
C SER A 212 8.40 -11.19 -0.43
N ARG A 213 9.44 -11.72 -1.07
CA ARG A 213 10.51 -10.95 -1.71
C ARG A 213 10.62 -11.40 -3.16
N ARG A 214 10.86 -10.47 -4.08
CA ARG A 214 11.08 -10.78 -5.49
C ARG A 214 12.44 -10.27 -5.93
N VAL A 215 13.21 -11.11 -6.60
CA VAL A 215 14.55 -10.80 -7.11
C VAL A 215 14.64 -11.25 -8.57
N ARG A 216 15.38 -10.53 -9.40
CA ARG A 216 15.59 -10.91 -10.79
C ARG A 216 16.60 -12.05 -10.85
N LEU A 217 16.35 -13.06 -11.67
CA LEU A 217 17.35 -14.08 -12.00
C LEU A 217 18.29 -13.48 -13.05
N VAL A 218 19.56 -13.34 -12.69
CA VAL A 218 20.64 -12.83 -13.56
C VAL A 218 21.51 -13.99 -14.03
N HIS A 219 21.77 -14.94 -13.13
CA HIS A 219 22.52 -16.16 -13.39
C HIS A 219 21.52 -17.26 -13.76
N ASP A 220 21.02 -17.22 -15.00
CA ASP A 220 19.96 -18.09 -15.49
C ASP A 220 20.46 -19.34 -16.23
N ASN A 221 21.77 -19.59 -16.30
CA ASN A 221 22.31 -20.77 -16.97
C ASN A 221 22.91 -21.77 -15.97
N ILE A 222 22.36 -22.99 -15.90
CA ILE A 222 22.80 -24.02 -14.95
C ILE A 222 24.18 -24.62 -15.28
N TYR A 223 24.62 -24.56 -16.55
CA TYR A 223 25.93 -25.06 -16.95
C TYR A 223 27.05 -24.05 -16.65
N GLU A 224 26.77 -22.76 -16.83
CA GLU A 224 27.76 -21.69 -16.63
C GLU A 224 27.81 -21.23 -15.17
N ASP A 225 26.66 -20.97 -14.57
CA ASP A 225 26.56 -20.34 -13.24
C ASP A 225 26.31 -21.34 -12.11
N GLY A 226 25.76 -22.51 -12.44
CA GLY A 226 25.36 -23.53 -11.48
C GLY A 226 24.29 -23.04 -10.47
N LEU A 227 24.09 -23.83 -9.41
CA LEU A 227 23.18 -23.43 -8.33
C LEU A 227 23.72 -22.27 -7.48
N ASP A 228 25.04 -22.07 -7.47
CA ASP A 228 25.69 -21.00 -6.71
C ASP A 228 25.30 -19.61 -7.25
N GLY A 229 25.23 -19.43 -8.58
CA GLY A 229 24.75 -18.19 -9.19
C GLY A 229 23.30 -17.86 -8.81
N ILE A 230 22.41 -18.86 -8.83
CA ILE A 230 21.01 -18.70 -8.41
C ILE A 230 20.94 -18.29 -6.93
N LEU A 231 21.71 -18.95 -6.06
CA LEU A 231 21.77 -18.59 -4.63
C LEU A 231 22.37 -17.21 -4.41
N GLN A 232 23.35 -16.79 -5.21
CA GLN A 232 23.93 -15.45 -5.16
C GLN A 232 22.88 -14.39 -5.47
N ASP A 233 22.06 -14.59 -6.51
CA ASP A 233 20.96 -13.69 -6.85
C ASP A 233 19.97 -13.56 -5.71
N ILE A 234 19.58 -14.68 -5.09
CA ILE A 234 18.69 -14.72 -3.92
C ILE A 234 19.30 -13.93 -2.74
N ARG A 235 20.60 -14.11 -2.47
CA ARG A 235 21.33 -13.45 -1.38
C ARG A 235 21.40 -11.92 -1.53
N THR A 236 21.17 -11.37 -2.73
CA THR A 236 21.10 -9.91 -2.92
C THR A 236 19.92 -9.25 -2.20
N LYS A 237 18.83 -10.01 -1.96
CA LYS A 237 17.60 -9.50 -1.32
C LYS A 237 17.35 -10.04 0.07
N ILE A 238 17.82 -11.25 0.37
CA ILE A 238 17.63 -11.88 1.67
C ILE A 238 18.96 -12.36 2.23
N LYS A 239 19.14 -12.25 3.54
CA LYS A 239 20.30 -12.84 4.22
C LYS A 239 20.03 -14.32 4.43
N LEU A 240 20.30 -15.12 3.40
CA LEU A 240 20.17 -16.57 3.48
C LEU A 240 21.29 -17.12 4.38
N PRO A 241 20.98 -17.97 5.38
CA PRO A 241 22.02 -18.63 6.18
C PRO A 241 22.91 -19.55 5.33
N GLU A 242 24.04 -20.00 5.90
CA GLU A 242 24.92 -20.96 5.22
C GLU A 242 24.36 -22.38 5.29
N THR A 243 23.84 -22.77 6.46
CA THR A 243 23.24 -24.08 6.67
C THR A 243 21.78 -24.08 6.24
N LEU A 244 21.46 -24.90 5.24
CA LEU A 244 20.14 -25.00 4.63
C LEU A 244 19.67 -26.45 4.61
N CYS A 245 18.39 -26.66 4.94
CA CYS A 245 17.77 -27.98 5.03
C CYS A 245 16.44 -27.97 4.27
N LEU A 246 16.19 -28.98 3.42
CA LEU A 246 14.94 -29.13 2.71
C LEU A 246 13.76 -29.39 3.65
N VAL A 247 12.60 -28.85 3.29
CA VAL A 247 11.31 -29.26 3.86
C VAL A 247 10.71 -30.40 3.04
N ASN A 248 10.77 -30.31 1.72
CA ASN A 248 10.22 -31.31 0.81
C ASN A 248 11.26 -31.80 -0.21
N SER A 249 11.56 -30.96 -1.21
CA SER A 249 12.40 -31.26 -2.35
C SER A 249 12.93 -29.99 -3.00
N PHE A 250 13.99 -30.15 -3.77
CA PHE A 250 14.43 -29.19 -4.76
C PHE A 250 14.09 -29.77 -6.15
N ASN A 251 13.41 -29.00 -6.97
CA ASN A 251 13.09 -29.36 -8.35
C ASN A 251 13.43 -28.19 -9.27
N LEU A 252 14.23 -28.41 -10.31
CA LEU A 252 14.64 -27.42 -11.29
C LEU A 252 14.48 -28.00 -12.70
N HIS A 253 13.86 -27.24 -13.60
CA HIS A 253 13.76 -27.56 -15.02
C HIS A 253 14.60 -26.57 -15.83
N PHE A 254 15.29 -27.05 -16.84
CA PHE A 254 16.20 -26.27 -17.68
C PHE A 254 16.19 -26.78 -19.12
N ARG A 255 16.50 -25.89 -20.07
CA ARG A 255 16.60 -26.22 -21.48
C ARG A 255 17.89 -26.92 -21.84
N ALA A 256 17.95 -27.47 -23.04
CA ALA A 256 19.18 -28.06 -23.58
C ALA A 256 20.39 -27.12 -23.66
N ASP A 257 20.18 -25.80 -23.69
CA ASP A 257 21.27 -24.80 -23.64
C ASP A 257 21.69 -24.44 -22.20
N GLY A 258 21.05 -25.02 -21.19
CA GLY A 258 21.31 -24.76 -19.77
C GLY A 258 20.43 -23.67 -19.17
N THR A 259 19.61 -22.99 -19.96
CA THR A 259 18.76 -21.90 -19.46
C THR A 259 17.68 -22.46 -18.51
N VAL A 260 17.63 -21.94 -17.30
CA VAL A 260 16.66 -22.33 -16.26
C VAL A 260 15.27 -21.85 -16.66
N GLU A 261 14.31 -22.77 -16.77
CA GLU A 261 12.91 -22.44 -17.08
C GLU A 261 12.07 -22.26 -15.82
N ALA A 262 12.26 -23.14 -14.84
CA ALA A 262 11.53 -23.10 -13.60
C ALA A 262 12.31 -23.79 -12.50
N PHE A 263 12.15 -23.34 -11.26
CA PHE A 263 12.58 -24.12 -10.12
C PHE A 263 11.74 -23.82 -8.89
N TYR A 264 11.64 -24.81 -8.02
CA TYR A 264 10.89 -24.75 -6.80
C TYR A 264 11.64 -25.48 -5.69
N THR A 265 11.74 -24.83 -4.53
CA THR A 265 12.24 -25.48 -3.32
C THR A 265 11.67 -24.84 -2.07
N PHE A 266 11.48 -25.64 -1.03
CA PHE A 266 11.17 -25.15 0.30
C PHE A 266 12.27 -25.54 1.27
N ILE A 267 12.96 -24.54 1.84
CA ILE A 267 14.14 -24.74 2.70
C ILE A 267 14.00 -24.03 4.05
N LYS A 268 14.62 -24.61 5.08
CA LYS A 268 14.84 -24.05 6.41
C LYS A 268 16.27 -23.55 6.49
N GLY A 269 16.50 -22.38 7.08
CA GLY A 269 17.83 -21.83 7.31
C GLY A 269 18.21 -21.83 8.78
N TYR A 270 19.47 -22.17 9.06
CA TYR A 270 20.02 -22.27 10.41
C TYR A 270 21.27 -21.40 10.54
N ASP A 271 21.45 -20.79 11.70
CA ASP A 271 22.66 -20.02 12.00
C ASP A 271 23.87 -20.94 12.30
N GLU A 272 25.02 -20.32 12.56
CA GLU A 272 26.27 -21.02 12.87
C GLU A 272 26.18 -21.87 14.15
N GLU A 273 25.26 -21.53 15.07
CA GLU A 273 25.01 -22.26 16.31
C GLU A 273 24.02 -23.42 16.12
N GLY A 274 23.42 -23.55 14.93
CA GLY A 274 22.42 -24.57 14.60
C GLY A 274 20.99 -24.18 15.01
N ASN A 275 20.74 -22.94 15.37
CA ASN A 275 19.40 -22.46 15.70
C ASN A 275 18.62 -22.14 14.42
N PHE A 276 17.31 -22.44 14.44
CA PHE A 276 16.41 -22.11 13.35
C PHE A 276 16.26 -20.58 13.19
N VAL A 277 16.50 -20.09 11.98
CA VAL A 277 16.40 -18.66 11.64
C VAL A 277 15.05 -18.36 11.00
N ASP A 278 14.76 -18.99 9.87
CA ASP A 278 13.51 -18.84 9.13
C ASP A 278 13.37 -19.97 8.08
N SER A 279 12.25 -19.99 7.38
CA SER A 279 11.99 -20.85 6.23
C SER A 279 11.72 -20.02 4.98
N TYR A 280 12.09 -20.57 3.83
CA TYR A 280 12.14 -19.89 2.55
C TYR A 280 11.52 -20.79 1.49
N LEU A 281 10.32 -20.45 1.04
CA LEU A 281 9.69 -21.08 -0.12
C LEU A 281 10.09 -20.28 -1.36
N ILE A 282 10.93 -20.88 -2.19
CA ILE A 282 11.57 -20.23 -3.33
C ILE A 282 10.98 -20.84 -4.60
N ASP A 283 10.47 -19.98 -5.46
CA ASP A 283 9.78 -20.36 -6.69
C ASP A 283 10.17 -19.43 -7.83
N TYR A 284 10.41 -20.00 -9.00
CA TYR A 284 10.71 -19.29 -10.23
C TYR A 284 10.07 -20.01 -11.40
N ASN A 285 9.48 -19.24 -12.32
CA ASN A 285 8.93 -19.75 -13.56
C ASN A 285 9.00 -18.66 -14.64
N ALA A 286 9.83 -18.90 -15.65
CA ALA A 286 10.10 -17.99 -16.76
C ALA A 286 8.84 -17.66 -17.59
N ALA A 287 7.86 -18.57 -17.66
CA ALA A 287 6.60 -18.34 -18.36
C ALA A 287 5.70 -17.32 -17.65
N HIS A 288 5.92 -17.11 -16.35
CA HIS A 288 5.13 -16.18 -15.54
C HIS A 288 5.87 -14.88 -15.21
N SER A 289 7.18 -14.91 -14.94
CA SER A 289 7.96 -13.74 -14.54
C SER A 289 9.46 -13.96 -14.70
N ASP A 290 10.21 -12.88 -14.98
CA ASP A 290 11.68 -12.86 -14.95
C ASP A 290 12.27 -12.78 -13.52
N ARG A 291 11.48 -13.12 -12.50
CA ARG A 291 11.82 -12.92 -11.09
C ARG A 291 11.57 -14.17 -10.27
N ILE A 292 12.53 -14.50 -9.42
CA ILE A 292 12.39 -15.46 -8.33
C ILE A 292 11.50 -14.82 -7.26
N THR A 293 10.51 -15.58 -6.79
CA THR A 293 9.67 -15.23 -5.64
C THR A 293 10.08 -16.05 -4.44
N ILE A 294 10.30 -15.38 -3.31
CA ILE A 294 10.73 -15.98 -2.06
C ILE A 294 9.69 -15.64 -1.00
N TRP A 295 9.02 -16.64 -0.44
CA TRP A 295 8.11 -16.47 0.69
C TRP A 295 8.81 -16.87 1.98
N LEU A 296 8.75 -15.97 2.96
CA LEU A 296 9.33 -16.15 4.29
C LEU A 296 8.33 -16.78 5.26
N GLY A 297 8.82 -17.72 6.07
CA GLY A 297 8.03 -18.47 7.05
C GLY A 297 7.24 -19.64 6.44
N GLY A 298 6.49 -20.34 7.29
CA GLY A 298 5.56 -21.40 6.89
C GLY A 298 6.02 -22.83 7.19
N ALA A 299 7.27 -23.05 7.62
CA ALA A 299 7.70 -24.36 8.11
C ALA A 299 7.02 -24.69 9.45
N ALA A 300 6.48 -25.90 9.55
CA ALA A 300 5.82 -26.40 10.77
C ALA A 300 6.81 -26.93 11.82
N SER A 301 7.94 -27.50 11.36
CA SER A 301 9.02 -28.00 12.21
C SER A 301 10.26 -27.11 12.09
N MET A 302 10.90 -26.88 13.23
CA MET A 302 12.14 -26.11 13.36
C MET A 302 13.37 -27.02 13.46
N GLU A 303 13.19 -28.34 13.54
CA GLU A 303 14.29 -29.30 13.74
C GLU A 303 15.13 -29.46 12.48
N PHE A 304 16.44 -29.55 12.66
CA PHE A 304 17.38 -29.83 11.57
C PHE A 304 17.36 -31.33 11.26
N GLU A 305 17.07 -31.67 10.01
CA GLU A 305 17.05 -33.04 9.53
C GLU A 305 18.29 -33.25 8.64
N ARG A 306 19.26 -34.04 9.14
CA ARG A 306 20.52 -34.29 8.41
C ARG A 306 20.25 -34.89 7.03
N GLU A 307 19.31 -35.83 6.95
CA GLU A 307 18.89 -36.47 5.70
C GLU A 307 18.37 -35.45 4.67
N LYS A 308 17.99 -34.25 5.08
CA LYS A 308 17.46 -33.18 4.24
C LYS A 308 18.45 -32.05 4.00
N ASP A 309 19.71 -32.20 4.39
CA ASP A 309 20.74 -31.19 4.16
C ASP A 309 20.85 -30.83 2.67
N LEU A 310 20.95 -29.54 2.36
CA LEU A 310 21.08 -29.03 1.00
C LEU A 310 22.56 -28.98 0.55
N ARG A 311 23.52 -28.98 1.48
CA ARG A 311 24.96 -28.92 1.14
C ARG A 311 25.41 -30.03 0.16
N PRO A 312 25.01 -31.30 0.33
CA PRO A 312 25.34 -32.35 -0.63
C PRO A 312 24.88 -32.05 -2.06
N LEU A 313 23.72 -31.40 -2.23
CA LEU A 313 23.23 -30.99 -3.56
C LEU A 313 24.16 -29.92 -4.15
N LEU A 314 24.49 -28.88 -3.38
CA LEU A 314 25.33 -27.78 -3.87
C LEU A 314 26.72 -28.26 -4.26
N GLU A 315 27.32 -29.14 -3.46
CA GLU A 315 28.63 -29.72 -3.77
C GLU A 315 28.57 -30.67 -4.97
N ALA A 316 27.58 -31.58 -5.01
CA ALA A 316 27.40 -32.49 -6.14
C ALA A 316 27.26 -31.72 -7.45
N MET A 317 26.43 -30.67 -7.48
CA MET A 317 26.19 -29.88 -8.68
C MET A 317 27.41 -29.12 -9.22
N ARG A 318 28.47 -28.93 -8.42
CA ARG A 318 29.73 -28.32 -8.88
C ARG A 318 30.61 -29.26 -9.70
N VAL A 319 30.47 -30.58 -9.48
CA VAL A 319 31.32 -31.60 -10.09
C VAL A 319 30.55 -32.59 -10.96
N LEU A 320 29.21 -32.57 -10.89
CA LEU A 320 28.33 -33.42 -11.68
C LEU A 320 28.45 -33.07 -13.17
N PRO A 321 28.75 -34.04 -14.05
CA PRO A 321 28.85 -33.82 -15.50
C PRO A 321 27.45 -33.68 -16.13
N LEU A 322 26.75 -32.58 -15.81
CA LEU A 322 25.33 -32.41 -16.11
C LEU A 322 25.07 -32.38 -17.62
N GLN A 323 25.88 -31.63 -18.37
CA GLN A 323 25.74 -31.48 -19.81
C GLN A 323 25.93 -32.82 -20.53
N GLU A 324 26.99 -33.56 -20.19
CA GLU A 324 27.26 -34.91 -20.72
C GLU A 324 26.15 -35.91 -20.37
N THR A 325 25.50 -35.73 -19.21
CA THR A 325 24.41 -36.62 -18.77
C THR A 325 23.20 -36.51 -19.69
N VAL A 326 22.86 -35.30 -20.14
CA VAL A 326 21.64 -35.04 -20.91
C VAL A 326 21.86 -35.06 -22.43
N GLU A 327 23.11 -34.95 -22.89
CA GLU A 327 23.47 -34.89 -24.32
C GLU A 327 22.90 -36.06 -25.14
N GLY A 328 22.77 -37.23 -24.55
CA GLY A 328 22.26 -38.44 -25.22
C GLY A 328 20.73 -38.49 -25.41
N TRP A 329 19.97 -37.68 -24.68
CA TRP A 329 18.51 -37.78 -24.64
C TRP A 329 17.80 -36.99 -25.75
N ASN A 330 18.44 -35.95 -26.30
CA ASN A 330 17.87 -35.11 -27.37
C ASN A 330 16.47 -34.55 -27.06
N GLU A 331 16.22 -34.17 -25.81
CA GLU A 331 14.98 -33.53 -25.37
C GLU A 331 15.15 -32.01 -25.27
N ASP A 332 14.04 -31.27 -25.32
CA ASP A 332 14.03 -29.81 -25.21
C ASP A 332 14.22 -29.33 -23.77
N VAL A 333 13.71 -30.09 -22.80
CA VAL A 333 13.68 -29.75 -21.37
C VAL A 333 14.17 -30.93 -20.54
N TYR A 334 15.03 -30.63 -19.58
CA TYR A 334 15.57 -31.55 -18.60
C TYR A 334 15.23 -31.10 -17.18
N GLY A 335 15.30 -32.02 -16.23
CA GLY A 335 14.96 -31.79 -14.83
C GLY A 335 16.05 -32.27 -13.88
N ILE A 336 16.19 -31.55 -12.76
CA ILE A 336 17.01 -31.92 -11.60
C ILE A 336 16.09 -32.04 -10.39
N LEU A 337 16.13 -33.18 -9.72
CA LEU A 337 15.30 -33.48 -8.56
C LEU A 337 16.16 -33.98 -7.39
N TYR A 338 15.97 -33.38 -6.23
CA TYR A 338 16.69 -33.72 -5.01
C TYR A 338 15.76 -33.70 -3.80
N TYR A 339 15.80 -34.78 -3.01
CA TYR A 339 15.00 -34.91 -1.78
C TYR A 339 15.86 -35.03 -0.52
N GLY A 340 17.19 -34.90 -0.64
CA GLY A 340 18.11 -35.31 0.41
C GLY A 340 18.60 -36.74 0.23
N GLU A 341 18.85 -37.41 1.35
CA GLU A 341 19.18 -38.82 1.43
C GLU A 341 17.99 -39.67 1.00
N ARG A 342 18.21 -40.61 0.08
CA ARG A 342 17.20 -41.55 -0.40
C ARG A 342 17.77 -42.97 -0.42
N SER A 343 16.90 -43.94 -0.17
CA SER A 343 17.16 -45.34 -0.50
C SER A 343 16.57 -45.68 -1.87
N TRP A 344 17.34 -46.42 -2.66
CA TRP A 344 16.95 -47.04 -3.92
C TRP A 344 16.86 -48.58 -3.80
N GLY A 345 16.87 -49.11 -2.58
CA GLY A 345 16.85 -50.54 -2.31
C GLY A 345 18.08 -51.23 -2.90
N TYR A 346 17.86 -52.32 -3.63
CA TYR A 346 18.92 -53.10 -4.30
C TYR A 346 18.99 -52.84 -5.81
N SER A 347 18.28 -51.82 -6.30
CA SER A 347 18.31 -51.46 -7.73
C SER A 347 19.58 -50.69 -8.07
N THR A 348 20.21 -51.06 -9.17
CA THR A 348 21.37 -50.37 -9.76
C THR A 348 21.00 -49.53 -10.97
N GLU A 349 19.71 -49.55 -11.36
CA GLU A 349 19.25 -48.94 -12.59
C GLU A 349 19.35 -47.41 -12.54
N GLY A 350 20.11 -46.83 -13.49
CA GLY A 350 20.35 -45.40 -13.55
C GLY A 350 21.22 -44.85 -12.41
N ILE A 351 21.76 -45.70 -11.51
CA ILE A 351 22.56 -45.27 -10.36
C ILE A 351 24.01 -45.02 -10.77
N ARG A 352 24.54 -43.88 -10.33
CA ARG A 352 25.95 -43.49 -10.46
C ARG A 352 26.44 -42.98 -9.10
N TYR A 353 27.65 -43.34 -8.70
CA TYR A 353 28.29 -42.75 -7.54
C TYR A 353 29.15 -41.58 -7.99
N LEU A 354 29.00 -40.45 -7.30
CA LEU A 354 29.73 -39.21 -7.58
C LEU A 354 30.62 -38.89 -6.40
N ASP A 355 31.93 -38.93 -6.62
CA ASP A 355 32.92 -38.55 -5.62
C ASP A 355 33.21 -37.04 -5.68
N ALA A 356 33.82 -36.50 -4.63
CA ALA A 356 34.06 -35.04 -4.49
C ALA A 356 35.04 -34.47 -5.53
N ASP A 357 35.84 -35.32 -6.18
CA ASP A 357 36.73 -34.94 -7.28
C ASP A 357 36.05 -34.94 -8.66
N GLY A 358 34.75 -35.28 -8.71
CA GLY A 358 33.97 -35.43 -9.93
C GLY A 358 34.11 -36.79 -10.61
N SER A 359 34.86 -37.73 -10.01
CA SER A 359 34.94 -39.08 -10.55
C SER A 359 33.59 -39.79 -10.39
N VAL A 360 33.20 -40.49 -11.46
CA VAL A 360 31.93 -41.23 -11.53
C VAL A 360 32.23 -42.72 -11.57
N SER A 361 31.67 -43.45 -10.60
CA SER A 361 31.74 -44.90 -10.55
C SER A 361 30.34 -45.52 -10.56
N PHE A 362 30.24 -46.81 -10.88
CA PHE A 362 28.97 -47.51 -11.05
C PHE A 362 28.83 -48.61 -10.00
N PRO A 363 27.61 -48.89 -9.52
CA PRO A 363 27.37 -50.05 -8.67
C PRO A 363 27.67 -51.35 -9.42
N GLY A 364 28.18 -52.35 -8.70
CA GLY A 364 28.39 -53.68 -9.25
C GLY A 364 27.07 -54.36 -9.65
N ALA A 365 27.12 -55.36 -10.53
CA ALA A 365 25.94 -56.07 -11.03
C ALA A 365 25.09 -56.73 -9.92
N HIS A 366 25.69 -57.03 -8.77
CA HIS A 366 25.02 -57.52 -7.59
C HIS A 366 25.43 -56.66 -6.39
N VAL A 367 24.47 -55.95 -5.80
CA VAL A 367 24.70 -55.13 -4.60
C VAL A 367 24.31 -55.95 -3.38
N SER A 368 25.26 -56.18 -2.48
CA SER A 368 25.04 -56.87 -1.20
C SER A 368 24.44 -55.96 -0.13
N GLU A 369 24.52 -54.65 -0.34
CA GLU A 369 24.05 -53.61 0.58
C GLU A 369 23.00 -52.73 -0.11
N GLU A 370 22.16 -52.08 0.69
CA GLU A 370 21.16 -51.14 0.19
C GLU A 370 21.84 -49.90 -0.42
N VAL A 371 21.45 -49.54 -1.63
CA VAL A 371 21.89 -48.34 -2.33
C VAL A 371 21.19 -47.13 -1.72
N LYS A 372 21.84 -46.51 -0.73
CA LYS A 372 21.34 -45.33 0.00
C LYS A 372 22.36 -44.19 -0.05
N GLY A 373 21.89 -42.95 -0.15
CA GLY A 373 22.73 -41.76 -0.06
C GLY A 373 22.03 -40.49 -0.55
N TYR A 374 22.73 -39.36 -0.48
CA TYR A 374 22.24 -38.10 -1.05
C TYR A 374 22.15 -38.20 -2.56
N SER A 375 20.93 -38.13 -3.08
CA SER A 375 20.66 -38.52 -4.47
C SER A 375 20.16 -37.33 -5.29
N VAL A 376 20.97 -36.92 -6.27
CA VAL A 376 20.62 -35.93 -7.29
C VAL A 376 20.14 -36.69 -8.53
N SER A 377 18.87 -36.55 -8.87
CA SER A 377 18.27 -37.22 -10.04
C SER A 377 18.20 -36.23 -11.20
N VAL A 378 18.73 -36.62 -12.34
CA VAL A 378 18.60 -35.91 -13.63
C VAL A 378 17.63 -36.72 -14.49
N PHE A 379 16.63 -36.07 -15.09
CA PHE A 379 15.54 -36.75 -15.79
C PHE A 379 14.95 -35.91 -16.93
N CYS A 380 14.13 -36.52 -17.78
CA CYS A 380 13.34 -35.85 -18.81
C CYS A 380 11.89 -35.66 -18.32
N PRO A 381 11.42 -34.42 -18.05
CA PRO A 381 10.08 -34.20 -17.50
C PRO A 381 8.93 -34.65 -18.40
N GLU A 382 9.12 -34.61 -19.72
CA GLU A 382 8.08 -34.95 -20.71
C GLU A 382 8.23 -36.36 -21.29
N ASN A 383 9.30 -37.08 -20.93
CA ASN A 383 9.59 -38.41 -21.44
C ASN A 383 9.89 -39.38 -20.28
N GLU A 384 8.85 -40.07 -19.79
CA GLU A 384 8.95 -41.06 -18.72
C GLU A 384 9.63 -42.38 -19.15
N ALA A 385 9.84 -42.60 -20.45
CA ALA A 385 10.52 -43.79 -20.95
C ALA A 385 12.04 -43.74 -20.75
N GLU A 386 12.60 -42.54 -20.66
CA GLU A 386 14.02 -42.34 -20.36
C GLU A 386 14.29 -42.57 -18.87
N THR A 387 15.14 -43.56 -18.57
CA THR A 387 15.50 -43.88 -17.20
C THR A 387 16.29 -42.71 -16.58
N PRO A 388 15.85 -42.13 -15.45
CA PRO A 388 16.57 -41.06 -14.77
C PRO A 388 17.97 -41.49 -14.33
N VAL A 389 18.94 -40.60 -14.51
CA VAL A 389 20.30 -40.78 -13.98
C VAL A 389 20.35 -40.21 -12.57
N ARG A 390 20.76 -41.04 -11.62
CA ARG A 390 20.73 -40.76 -10.18
C ARG A 390 22.14 -40.78 -9.63
N TYR A 391 22.70 -39.60 -9.39
CA TYR A 391 24.00 -39.44 -8.76
C TYR A 391 23.86 -39.53 -7.24
N LEU A 392 24.49 -40.53 -6.63
CA LEU A 392 24.67 -40.64 -5.19
C LEU A 392 25.99 -39.99 -4.81
N TYR A 393 25.93 -38.82 -4.18
CA TYR A 393 27.10 -38.06 -3.79
C TYR A 393 27.78 -38.66 -2.56
N ARG A 394 29.11 -38.86 -2.66
CA ARG A 394 29.97 -39.50 -1.64
C ARG A 394 31.01 -38.56 -1.03
N GLY A 395 30.86 -37.25 -1.21
CA GLY A 395 31.75 -36.27 -0.59
C GLY A 395 31.74 -36.31 0.93
N ILE A 396 32.82 -35.80 1.53
CA ILE A 396 32.98 -35.73 2.99
C ILE A 396 32.09 -34.59 3.51
N LEU A 397 31.09 -34.94 4.33
CA LEU A 397 30.15 -34.00 4.98
C LEU A 397 30.56 -33.60 6.39
#